data_AF-A0A3P1T7U1-F1
#
_entry.id   AF-A0A3P1T7U1-F1
#
_cell.length_a   1.000
_cell.length_b   1.000
_cell.length_c   1.000
_cell.angle_alpha   90.00
_cell.angle_beta   90.00
_cell.angle_gamma   90.00
#
_symmetry.space_group_name_H-M   'P 1'
#
loop_
_entity.id
_entity.type
_entity.pdbx_description
1 polymer ?
#
loop_
_entity_poly.entity_id
_entity_poly.type
_entity_poly.pdbx_seq_one_letter_code
_entity_poly.pdbx_strand_id
1 'polypeptide(L)'
;MLRLRGLRFHQRLQLMRLRAVEEIIGGRGPGVIPRATATEFVDLLGEEVAAALIHLHGTESSGDIAWCLTVDLAVLSLAEELGEDAPYRVIAESGAGDSWAIHTGDLTVVFLDHDRWGDESDIVMHTGLEVLDFIRAADAWAQAEVHFGGEEEDRAMAEFAALLQSLPGATGKWPYLWDG
;
A
#
# COMPACT_ATOMS: atom_id res chain seq x y z
N MET A 1 -19.64 18.94 0.86
CA MET A 1 -19.29 17.61 1.40
C MET A 1 -20.30 16.59 0.91
N LEU A 2 -20.04 15.94 -0.22
CA LEU A 2 -20.86 14.83 -0.73
C LEU A 2 -20.32 13.53 -0.12
N ARG A 3 -21.19 12.79 0.59
CA ARG A 3 -20.86 11.50 1.20
C ARG A 3 -20.74 10.43 0.09
N LEU A 4 -19.52 10.01 -0.22
CA LEU A 4 -19.22 8.98 -1.23
C LEU A 4 -19.26 7.54 -0.67
N ARG A 5 -19.95 7.30 0.45
CA ARG A 5 -19.90 6.03 1.22
C ARG A 5 -20.56 4.80 0.53
N GLY A 6 -20.82 4.82 -0.78
CA GLY A 6 -21.46 3.70 -1.48
C GLY A 6 -21.08 3.49 -2.94
N LEU A 7 -20.01 4.12 -3.44
CA LEU A 7 -19.54 3.92 -4.81
C LEU A 7 -18.45 2.86 -4.85
N ARG A 8 -18.54 1.94 -5.83
CA ARG A 8 -17.48 0.95 -6.13
C ARG A 8 -16.20 1.69 -6.57
N PHE A 9 -15.03 1.16 -6.22
CA PHE A 9 -13.71 1.75 -6.49
C PHE A 9 -13.55 2.28 -7.94
N HIS A 10 -14.00 1.53 -8.94
CA HIS A 10 -13.96 1.94 -10.36
C HIS A 10 -14.78 3.20 -10.68
N GLN A 11 -15.91 3.42 -9.99
CA GLN A 11 -16.75 4.62 -10.17
C GLN A 11 -16.16 5.84 -9.49
N ARG A 12 -15.36 5.66 -8.42
CA ARG A 12 -14.58 6.74 -7.82
C ARG A 12 -13.43 7.15 -8.74
N LEU A 13 -12.70 6.20 -9.31
CA LEU A 13 -11.61 6.45 -10.27
C LEU A 13 -12.04 7.29 -11.48
N GLN A 14 -13.22 7.00 -12.08
CA GLN A 14 -13.69 7.77 -13.24
C GLN A 14 -14.11 9.21 -12.93
N LEU A 15 -14.52 9.52 -11.69
CA LEU A 15 -14.87 10.88 -11.27
C LEU A 15 -13.64 11.72 -10.91
N MET A 16 -12.46 11.10 -10.76
CA MET A 16 -11.21 11.72 -10.28
C MET A 16 -10.31 12.28 -11.40
N ARG A 17 -10.86 12.68 -12.56
CA ARG A 17 -10.07 13.40 -13.57
C ARG A 17 -9.68 14.80 -13.07
N LEU A 18 -8.36 14.97 -12.86
CA LEU A 18 -7.56 16.21 -12.86
C LEU A 18 -7.74 17.26 -11.75
N ARG A 19 -8.75 17.20 -10.87
CA ARG A 19 -8.91 18.24 -9.81
C ARG A 19 -8.31 17.91 -8.44
N ALA A 20 -8.03 16.64 -8.14
CA ALA A 20 -7.60 16.24 -6.79
C ALA A 20 -6.11 16.48 -6.49
N VAL A 21 -5.26 16.56 -7.53
CA VAL A 21 -3.81 16.69 -7.37
C VAL A 21 -3.42 18.10 -6.91
N GLU A 22 -4.13 19.15 -7.31
CA GLU A 22 -3.76 20.54 -6.96
C GLU A 22 -4.18 20.96 -5.54
N GLU A 23 -5.28 20.43 -4.98
CA GLU A 23 -5.76 20.81 -3.64
C GLU A 23 -4.99 20.11 -2.50
N ILE A 24 -4.44 18.91 -2.75
CA ILE A 24 -3.68 18.14 -1.75
C ILE A 24 -2.22 18.65 -1.67
N ILE A 25 -1.68 19.15 -2.78
CA ILE A 25 -0.33 19.71 -2.87
C ILE A 25 -0.34 21.17 -2.38
N GLY A 26 -0.31 21.39 -1.05
CA GLY A 26 -0.02 22.75 -0.52
C GLY A 26 -0.57 23.11 0.86
N GLY A 27 -1.36 22.26 1.51
CA GLY A 27 -1.84 22.50 2.88
C GLY A 27 -0.76 22.33 3.97
N ARG A 28 -0.99 22.85 5.17
CA ARG A 28 -0.29 22.40 6.39
C ARG A 28 -1.32 21.75 7.31
N GLY A 29 -1.26 20.43 7.44
CA GLY A 29 -2.09 19.62 8.32
C GLY A 29 -1.64 18.15 8.30
N PRO A 30 -1.96 17.34 9.32
CA PRO A 30 -1.75 15.89 9.25
C PRO A 30 -2.53 15.35 8.04
N GLY A 31 -1.84 14.66 7.14
CA GLY A 31 -2.38 14.21 5.85
C GLY A 31 -2.03 15.10 4.64
N VAL A 32 -1.16 16.11 4.80
CA VAL A 32 -0.63 16.83 3.63
C VAL A 32 0.71 16.26 3.20
N ILE A 33 0.74 15.77 1.96
CA ILE A 33 1.94 15.25 1.32
C ILE A 33 2.82 16.43 0.88
N PRO A 34 4.11 16.45 1.24
CA PRO A 34 5.04 17.44 0.70
C PRO A 34 5.05 17.41 -0.83
N ARG A 35 5.06 18.58 -1.47
CA ARG A 35 5.07 18.65 -2.94
C ARG A 35 6.20 17.86 -3.58
N ALA A 36 7.39 17.87 -2.97
CA ALA A 36 8.54 17.10 -3.43
C ALA A 36 8.24 15.59 -3.46
N THR A 37 7.67 15.06 -2.37
CA THR A 37 7.21 13.67 -2.28
C THR A 37 6.18 13.35 -3.36
N ALA A 38 5.17 14.20 -3.54
CA ALA A 38 4.16 13.99 -4.57
C ALA A 38 4.77 13.98 -5.99
N THR A 39 5.68 14.90 -6.29
CA THR A 39 6.41 14.93 -7.57
C THR A 39 7.24 13.66 -7.77
N GLU A 40 7.95 13.20 -6.75
CA GLU A 40 8.76 11.99 -6.84
C GLU A 40 7.92 10.75 -7.17
N PHE A 41 6.76 10.57 -6.51
CA PHE A 41 5.86 9.46 -6.85
C PHE A 41 5.27 9.58 -8.26
N VAL A 42 4.99 10.80 -8.75
CA VAL A 42 4.55 11.01 -10.14
C VAL A 42 5.65 10.65 -11.13
N ASP A 43 6.90 11.06 -10.87
CA ASP A 43 8.04 10.73 -11.72
C ASP A 43 8.33 9.23 -11.73
N LEU A 44 8.16 8.56 -10.59
CA LEU A 44 8.40 7.12 -10.41
C LEU A 44 7.32 6.24 -11.06
N LEU A 45 6.04 6.59 -10.88
CA LEU A 45 4.91 5.69 -11.19
C LEU A 45 4.00 6.20 -12.31
N GLY A 46 4.22 7.43 -12.77
CA GLY A 46 3.30 8.15 -13.63
C GLY A 46 2.12 8.76 -12.88
N GLU A 47 1.43 9.68 -13.56
CA GLU A 47 0.37 10.51 -12.97
C GLU A 47 -0.80 9.68 -12.41
N GLU A 48 -1.25 8.65 -13.13
CA GLU A 48 -2.44 7.88 -12.75
C GLU A 48 -2.23 7.13 -11.43
N VAL A 49 -1.11 6.40 -11.32
CA VAL A 49 -0.79 5.58 -10.15
C VAL A 49 -0.48 6.47 -8.95
N ALA A 50 0.32 7.52 -9.14
CA ALA A 50 0.65 8.47 -8.09
C ALA A 50 -0.61 9.19 -7.57
N ALA A 51 -1.54 9.58 -8.44
CA ALA A 51 -2.78 10.21 -8.02
C ALA A 51 -3.64 9.31 -7.13
N ALA A 52 -3.66 7.99 -7.41
CA ALA A 52 -4.37 7.02 -6.58
C ALA A 52 -3.75 6.93 -5.17
N LEU A 53 -2.42 6.82 -5.08
CA LEU A 53 -1.70 6.79 -3.80
C LEU A 53 -1.86 8.11 -3.02
N ILE A 54 -1.72 9.26 -3.68
CA ILE A 54 -1.88 10.58 -3.07
C ILE A 54 -3.29 10.74 -2.49
N HIS A 55 -4.30 10.18 -3.16
CA HIS A 55 -5.68 10.20 -2.66
C HIS A 55 -5.87 9.33 -1.41
N LEU A 56 -5.17 8.20 -1.33
CA LEU A 56 -5.24 7.28 -0.19
C LEU A 56 -4.45 7.78 1.02
N HIS A 57 -3.44 8.64 0.81
CA HIS A 57 -2.59 9.14 1.89
C HIS A 57 -3.38 9.72 3.07
N GLY A 58 -2.99 9.31 4.28
CA GLY A 58 -3.63 9.71 5.54
C GLY A 58 -4.95 8.98 5.81
N THR A 59 -5.29 7.96 5.01
CA THR A 59 -6.42 7.06 5.28
C THR A 59 -5.91 5.70 5.74
N GLU A 60 -6.81 4.92 6.35
CA GLU A 60 -6.54 3.56 6.80
C GLU A 60 -7.56 2.65 6.13
N SER A 61 -7.05 1.64 5.41
CA SER A 61 -7.89 0.62 4.78
C SER A 61 -8.23 -0.49 5.77
N SER A 62 -7.25 -0.90 6.57
CA SER A 62 -7.33 -1.95 7.58
C SER A 62 -6.32 -1.71 8.71
N GLY A 63 -6.37 -2.51 9.77
CA GLY A 63 -5.41 -2.41 10.88
C GLY A 63 -3.94 -2.60 10.44
N ASP A 64 -3.75 -3.24 9.29
CA ASP A 64 -2.44 -3.54 8.72
C ASP A 64 -2.04 -2.64 7.53
N ILE A 65 -2.92 -1.71 7.11
CA ILE A 65 -2.69 -0.84 5.95
C ILE A 65 -3.19 0.58 6.24
N ALA A 66 -2.35 1.35 6.91
CA ALA A 66 -2.45 2.81 7.01
C ALA A 66 -1.61 3.46 5.90
N TRP A 67 -2.24 4.17 4.98
CA TRP A 67 -1.58 4.76 3.82
C TRP A 67 -0.75 5.99 4.20
N CYS A 68 0.56 5.84 4.17
CA CYS A 68 1.53 6.88 4.45
C CYS A 68 2.57 6.91 3.32
N LEU A 69 2.61 8.00 2.57
CA LEU A 69 3.57 8.14 1.47
C LEU A 69 4.81 8.80 2.06
N THR A 70 5.89 8.06 2.18
CA THR A 70 7.19 8.59 2.55
C THR A 70 8.29 8.07 1.64
N VAL A 71 9.23 8.95 1.36
CA VAL A 71 10.43 8.65 0.56
C VAL A 71 11.62 8.31 1.44
N ASP A 72 11.48 8.55 2.74
CA ASP A 72 12.56 8.43 3.71
C ASP A 72 12.36 7.15 4.54
N LEU A 73 13.23 6.16 4.31
CA LEU A 73 13.30 4.94 5.10
C LEU A 73 13.91 5.18 6.48
N ALA A 74 14.66 6.26 6.70
CA ALA A 74 15.24 6.58 8.01
C ALA A 74 14.17 6.92 9.06
N VAL A 75 12.94 7.16 8.62
CA VAL A 75 11.77 7.27 9.51
C VAL A 75 11.34 5.90 10.04
N LEU A 76 11.67 4.83 9.34
CA LEU A 76 11.45 3.45 9.77
C LEU A 76 12.66 2.95 10.55
N SER A 77 12.41 2.13 11.57
CA SER A 77 13.44 1.38 12.30
C SER A 77 14.12 0.29 11.46
N LEU A 78 14.03 0.35 10.13
CA LEU A 78 14.58 -0.60 9.15
C LEU A 78 15.74 -0.02 8.33
N ALA A 79 16.05 1.27 8.50
CA ALA A 79 17.15 1.91 7.77
C ALA A 79 18.52 1.41 8.21
N GLU A 80 18.68 0.93 9.44
CA GLU A 80 19.95 0.38 9.93
C GLU A 80 20.28 -0.95 9.23
N GLU A 81 19.25 -1.74 8.91
CA GLU A 81 19.36 -3.07 8.31
C GLU A 81 19.42 -3.01 6.78
N LEU A 82 18.53 -2.23 6.15
CA LEU A 82 18.46 -2.14 4.68
C LEU A 82 19.44 -1.12 4.11
N GLY A 83 19.89 -0.16 4.93
CA GLY A 83 20.72 0.96 4.53
C GLY A 83 19.91 2.16 4.03
N GLU A 84 20.44 3.37 4.24
CA GLU A 84 19.78 4.65 3.88
C GLU A 84 19.52 4.78 2.36
N ASP A 85 20.33 4.12 1.53
CA ASP A 85 20.23 4.12 0.07
C ASP A 85 19.36 2.97 -0.48
N ALA A 86 18.65 2.23 0.37
CA ALA A 86 17.85 1.10 -0.07
C ALA A 86 16.77 1.55 -1.08
N PRO A 87 16.49 0.74 -2.12
CA PRO A 87 15.68 1.14 -3.27
C PRO A 87 14.17 1.15 -2.96
N TYR A 88 13.74 1.44 -1.74
CA TYR A 88 12.35 1.33 -1.31
C TYR A 88 11.69 2.70 -1.05
N ARG A 89 10.40 2.81 -1.39
CA ARG A 89 9.56 3.98 -1.11
C ARG A 89 8.28 3.52 -0.43
N VAL A 90 8.10 3.90 0.83
CA VAL A 90 7.00 3.42 1.66
C VAL A 90 5.69 4.07 1.22
N ILE A 91 4.66 3.25 1.12
CA ILE A 91 3.33 3.66 0.70
C ILE A 91 2.25 3.33 1.72
N ALA A 92 2.52 2.41 2.65
CA ALA A 92 1.65 2.12 3.79
C ALA A 92 2.44 1.49 4.95
N GLU A 93 1.90 1.59 6.16
CA GLU A 93 2.42 0.99 7.39
C GLU A 93 1.32 0.20 8.11
N SER A 94 1.70 -0.85 8.83
CA SER A 94 0.83 -1.52 9.80
C SER A 94 0.92 -0.84 11.17
N GLY A 95 -0.11 -1.01 12.01
CA GLY A 95 -0.05 -0.54 13.41
C GLY A 95 1.03 -1.24 14.26
N ALA A 96 1.61 -2.33 13.77
CA ALA A 96 2.66 -3.09 14.45
C ALA A 96 4.08 -2.65 14.07
N GLY A 97 4.25 -1.89 12.97
CA GLY A 97 5.56 -1.42 12.49
C GLY A 97 5.99 -2.00 11.14
N ASP A 98 5.25 -2.96 10.59
CA ASP A 98 5.50 -3.45 9.24
C ASP A 98 5.22 -2.35 8.21
N SER A 99 5.85 -2.46 7.04
CA SER A 99 5.68 -1.48 5.97
C SER A 99 5.45 -2.12 4.62
N TRP A 100 4.64 -1.47 3.80
CA TRP A 100 4.50 -1.76 2.39
C TRP A 100 5.23 -0.70 1.60
N ALA A 101 6.14 -1.13 0.73
CA ALA A 101 6.98 -0.22 -0.03
C ALA A 101 7.04 -0.60 -1.50
N ILE A 102 7.34 0.37 -2.34
CA ILE A 102 7.63 0.18 -3.75
C ILE A 102 9.13 -0.04 -3.88
N HIS A 103 9.51 -1.12 -4.53
CA HIS A 103 10.88 -1.31 -4.98
C HIS A 103 11.11 -0.51 -6.28
N THR A 104 11.99 0.48 -6.24
CA THR A 104 12.22 1.47 -7.31
C THR A 104 12.87 0.89 -8.57
N GLY A 105 13.47 -0.30 -8.49
CA GLY A 105 14.12 -0.95 -9.64
C GLY A 105 13.14 -1.65 -10.59
N ASP A 106 12.03 -2.17 -10.08
CA ASP A 106 11.03 -2.94 -10.85
C ASP A 106 9.58 -2.46 -10.66
N LEU A 107 9.38 -1.44 -9.81
CA LEU A 107 8.11 -0.79 -9.52
C LEU A 107 7.05 -1.73 -8.93
N THR A 108 7.49 -2.83 -8.29
CA THR A 108 6.62 -3.76 -7.58
C THR A 108 6.53 -3.43 -6.09
N VAL A 109 5.45 -3.87 -5.45
CA VAL A 109 5.25 -3.72 -4.01
C VAL A 109 5.93 -4.87 -3.27
N VAL A 110 6.65 -4.51 -2.21
CA VAL A 110 7.24 -5.41 -1.23
C VAL A 110 6.62 -5.17 0.13
N PHE A 111 6.65 -6.19 0.96
CA PHE A 111 6.40 -6.08 2.39
C PHE A 111 7.74 -6.08 3.12
N LEU A 112 7.86 -5.20 4.10
CA LEU A 112 9.01 -5.04 4.97
C LEU A 112 8.58 -5.46 6.38
N ASP A 113 9.07 -6.62 6.82
CA ASP A 113 8.76 -7.23 8.10
C ASP A 113 9.62 -6.62 9.20
N HIS A 114 8.99 -5.95 10.17
CA HIS A 114 9.72 -5.26 11.25
C HIS A 114 10.24 -6.21 12.34
N ASP A 115 9.67 -7.41 12.44
CA ASP A 115 10.05 -8.43 13.43
C ASP A 115 11.23 -9.28 12.95
N ARG A 116 11.61 -9.13 11.69
CA ARG A 116 12.74 -9.86 11.10
C ARG A 116 13.99 -9.00 11.16
N TRP A 117 15.06 -9.61 11.66
CA TRP A 117 16.40 -9.02 11.71
C TRP A 117 17.39 -9.99 11.08
N GLY A 118 18.35 -9.48 10.32
CA GLY A 118 19.35 -10.32 9.65
C GLY A 118 19.61 -9.86 8.22
N ASP A 119 19.69 -10.82 7.30
CA ASP A 119 19.90 -10.53 5.88
C ASP A 119 18.64 -9.93 5.26
N GLU A 120 18.79 -9.11 4.22
CA GLU A 120 17.67 -8.44 3.51
C GLU A 120 16.56 -9.42 3.10
N SER A 121 16.92 -10.65 2.72
CA SER A 121 15.95 -11.68 2.32
C SER A 121 15.00 -12.12 3.42
N ASP A 122 15.35 -11.87 4.69
CA ASP A 122 14.50 -12.18 5.83
C ASP A 122 13.54 -11.02 6.14
N ILE A 123 13.89 -9.79 5.75
CA ILE A 123 13.14 -8.55 6.00
C ILE A 123 12.17 -8.26 4.86
N VAL A 124 12.58 -8.54 3.63
CA VAL A 124 11.85 -8.13 2.41
C VAL A 124 11.11 -9.32 1.79
N MET A 125 9.78 -9.24 1.77
CA MET A 125 8.95 -10.18 1.03
C MET A 125 8.40 -9.54 -0.26
N HIS A 126 8.83 -10.07 -1.41
CA HIS A 126 8.31 -9.63 -2.70
C HIS A 126 6.89 -10.18 -2.97
N THR A 127 5.94 -9.26 -3.15
CA THR A 127 4.56 -9.61 -3.52
C THR A 127 4.41 -9.83 -5.03
N GLY A 128 5.28 -9.22 -5.83
CA GLY A 128 5.19 -9.19 -7.29
C GLY A 128 4.04 -8.34 -7.84
N LEU A 129 3.30 -7.64 -6.98
CA LEU A 129 2.18 -6.79 -7.38
C LEU A 129 2.66 -5.43 -7.85
N GLU A 130 2.11 -4.95 -8.97
CA GLU A 130 2.15 -3.52 -9.29
C GLU A 130 1.26 -2.73 -8.31
N VAL A 131 1.53 -1.44 -8.15
CA VAL A 131 0.86 -0.57 -7.16
C VAL A 131 -0.67 -0.58 -7.28
N LEU A 132 -1.23 -0.51 -8.48
CA LEU A 132 -2.69 -0.49 -8.65
C LEU A 132 -3.34 -1.83 -8.29
N ASP A 133 -2.64 -2.94 -8.52
CA ASP A 133 -3.09 -4.27 -8.14
C ASP A 133 -2.92 -4.51 -6.64
N PHE A 134 -1.87 -3.97 -6.04
CA PHE A 134 -1.73 -3.92 -4.58
C PHE A 134 -2.87 -3.14 -3.92
N ILE A 135 -3.26 -1.97 -4.44
CA ILE A 135 -4.42 -1.22 -3.90
C ILE A 135 -5.71 -2.07 -3.95
N ARG A 136 -5.91 -2.86 -5.01
CA ARG A 136 -7.06 -3.78 -5.11
C ARG A 136 -6.97 -4.91 -4.09
N ALA A 137 -5.78 -5.49 -3.92
CA ALA A 137 -5.54 -6.53 -2.91
C ALA A 137 -5.78 -5.98 -1.49
N ALA A 138 -5.28 -4.78 -1.19
CA ALA A 138 -5.49 -4.10 0.09
C ALA A 138 -6.98 -3.87 0.40
N ASP A 139 -7.79 -3.44 -0.58
CA ASP A 139 -9.23 -3.28 -0.42
C ASP A 139 -9.94 -4.63 -0.16
N ALA A 140 -9.51 -5.69 -0.84
CA ALA A 140 -10.05 -7.03 -0.62
C ALA A 140 -9.64 -7.62 0.74
N TRP A 141 -8.41 -7.38 1.18
CA TRP A 141 -7.93 -7.75 2.51
C TRP A 141 -8.75 -7.07 3.61
N ALA A 142 -8.94 -5.75 3.50
CA ALA A 142 -9.77 -4.99 4.43
C ALA A 142 -11.23 -5.51 4.48
N GLN A 143 -11.78 -5.99 3.35
CA GLN A 143 -13.09 -6.62 3.33
C GLN A 143 -13.09 -7.98 4.02
N ALA A 144 -12.02 -8.77 3.86
CA ALA A 144 -11.88 -10.07 4.50
C ALA A 144 -11.75 -9.95 6.03
N GLU A 145 -10.97 -8.98 6.51
CA GLU A 145 -10.76 -8.73 7.95
C GLU A 145 -12.06 -8.53 8.74
N VAL A 146 -13.10 -7.98 8.12
CA VAL A 146 -14.42 -7.79 8.75
C VAL A 146 -15.02 -9.11 9.25
N HIS A 147 -14.60 -10.23 8.67
CA HIS A 147 -15.10 -11.56 8.97
C HIS A 147 -14.19 -12.37 9.92
N PHE A 148 -13.06 -11.82 10.37
CA PHE A 148 -12.10 -12.54 11.21
C PHE A 148 -12.69 -12.87 12.59
N GLY A 149 -12.43 -14.09 13.06
CA GLY A 149 -13.03 -14.69 14.25
C GLY A 149 -14.50 -15.09 14.08
N GLY A 150 -15.03 -15.02 12.86
CA GLY A 150 -16.44 -15.28 12.54
C GLY A 150 -16.66 -16.52 11.68
N GLU A 151 -17.92 -16.88 11.46
CA GLU A 151 -18.32 -18.07 10.67
C GLU A 151 -17.99 -17.95 9.17
N GLU A 152 -17.74 -16.73 8.68
CA GLU A 152 -17.46 -16.46 7.26
C GLU A 152 -15.96 -16.25 6.94
N GLU A 153 -15.07 -16.37 7.93
CA GLU A 153 -13.64 -16.12 7.79
C GLU A 153 -13.01 -16.96 6.66
N ASP A 154 -13.21 -18.29 6.69
CA ASP A 154 -12.63 -19.21 5.69
C ASP A 154 -13.03 -18.83 4.25
N ARG A 155 -14.30 -18.41 4.07
CA ARG A 155 -14.81 -18.00 2.75
C ARG A 155 -14.16 -16.70 2.32
N ALA A 156 -14.08 -15.71 3.21
CA ALA A 156 -13.48 -14.42 2.90
C ALA A 156 -11.98 -14.56 2.57
N MET A 157 -11.26 -15.40 3.31
CA MET A 157 -9.85 -15.71 3.06
C MET A 157 -9.63 -16.45 1.74
N ALA A 158 -10.52 -17.40 1.41
CA ALA A 158 -10.47 -18.09 0.11
C ALA A 158 -10.74 -17.13 -1.07
N GLU A 159 -11.69 -16.21 -0.92
CA GLU A 159 -11.99 -15.18 -1.92
C GLU A 159 -10.80 -14.23 -2.12
N PHE A 160 -10.16 -13.81 -1.03
CA PHE A 160 -8.94 -12.99 -1.07
C PHE A 160 -7.77 -13.72 -1.75
N ALA A 161 -7.49 -14.97 -1.35
CA ALA A 161 -6.44 -15.78 -1.95
C ALA A 161 -6.67 -15.99 -3.47
N ALA A 162 -7.92 -16.24 -3.87
CA ALA A 162 -8.30 -16.37 -5.28
C ALA A 162 -8.06 -15.07 -6.06
N LEU A 163 -8.35 -13.91 -5.46
CA LEU A 163 -8.02 -12.61 -6.05
C LEU A 163 -6.51 -12.49 -6.27
N LEU A 164 -5.69 -12.71 -5.24
CA LEU A 164 -4.23 -12.61 -5.36
C LEU A 164 -3.67 -13.48 -6.48
N GLN A 165 -4.14 -14.73 -6.58
CA GLN A 165 -3.73 -15.66 -7.64
C GLN A 165 -4.15 -15.21 -9.05
N SER A 166 -5.18 -14.37 -9.15
CA SER A 166 -5.66 -13.84 -10.44
C SER A 166 -4.94 -12.58 -10.90
N LEU A 167 -4.22 -11.89 -10.00
CA LEU A 167 -3.53 -10.65 -10.31
C LEU A 167 -2.23 -10.92 -11.09
N PRO A 168 -1.96 -10.20 -12.20
CA PRO A 168 -0.73 -10.36 -12.95
C PRO A 168 0.52 -10.11 -12.10
N GLY A 169 1.56 -10.93 -12.27
CA GLY A 169 2.84 -10.74 -11.59
C GLY A 169 2.86 -11.14 -10.10
N ALA A 170 1.70 -11.34 -9.49
CA ALA A 170 1.58 -11.73 -8.09
C ALA A 170 2.33 -13.04 -7.81
N THR A 171 3.13 -13.06 -6.74
CA THR A 171 3.78 -14.28 -6.25
C THR A 171 2.79 -15.20 -5.53
N GLY A 172 1.55 -14.74 -5.32
CA GLY A 172 0.55 -15.40 -4.49
C GLY A 172 0.82 -15.28 -2.99
N LYS A 173 1.90 -14.56 -2.60
CA LYS A 173 2.26 -14.34 -1.20
C LYS A 173 1.54 -13.13 -0.63
N TRP A 174 1.12 -13.26 0.62
CA TRP A 174 0.66 -12.16 1.47
C TRP A 174 1.20 -12.42 2.88
N PRO A 175 1.69 -11.41 3.62
CA PRO A 175 2.45 -11.61 4.87
C PRO A 175 1.69 -12.40 5.93
N TYR A 176 0.35 -12.29 5.92
CA TYR A 176 -0.53 -12.84 6.94
C TYR A 176 -1.32 -14.05 6.47
N LEU A 177 -1.14 -14.46 5.21
CA LEU A 177 -1.62 -15.77 4.76
C LEU A 177 -0.60 -16.80 5.24
N TRP A 178 -0.91 -17.47 6.35
CA TRP A 178 -0.09 -18.57 6.84
C TRP A 178 0.10 -19.60 5.73
N ASP A 179 1.36 -19.88 5.39
CA ASP A 179 1.72 -21.13 4.73
C ASP A 179 1.18 -22.27 5.61
N GLY A 180 0.17 -22.97 5.13
CA GLY A 180 -0.33 -24.20 5.77
C GLY A 180 0.75 -25.26 5.87
#